data_AF-A0AA38LMI8-F1
#
_entry.id   AF-A0AA38LMI8-F1
#
_cell.length_a   1.000
_cell.length_b   1.000
_cell.length_c   1.000
_cell.angle_alpha   90.00
_cell.angle_beta   90.00
_cell.angle_gamma   90.00
#
_symmetry.space_group_name_H-M   'P 1'
#
loop_
_entity.id
_entity.type
_entity.pdbx_description
1 polymer ?
#
loop_
_entity_poly.entity_id
_entity_poly.type
_entity_poly.pdbx_seq_one_letter_code
_entity_poly.pdbx_strand_id
1 'polypeptide(L)'
;MLKTKAKIILVFYDVTLAHLRLKNGGYADSFAKYEDKGRNLAQLQEWKESLKSISLIKGYEINKSQDRLCKEVVRAMLKEMQKQKPNNIDVAKYPVGLDELVKEYERHCDKDKEKKMKTEVQIVGIFGMGGAGKTTLAKELFNRKRSEYDGSCFLLDVREASLKGELPSLQNKLLKDLLNEENEKF
;
A
#
# COMPACT_ATOMS: atom_id res chain seq x y z
N MET A 1 18.09 16.12 5.79
CA MET A 1 16.78 15.66 5.26
C MET A 1 16.98 15.26 3.80
N LEU A 2 16.70 14.00 3.42
CA LEU A 2 16.93 13.49 2.06
C LEU A 2 16.04 14.25 1.07
N LYS A 3 16.60 15.25 0.38
CA LYS A 3 15.91 16.01 -0.67
C LYS A 3 16.06 15.29 -1.99
N THR A 4 15.20 14.31 -2.25
CA THR A 4 15.10 13.67 -3.56
C THR A 4 13.65 13.72 -4.05
N LYS A 5 13.48 13.87 -5.37
CA LYS A 5 12.19 13.69 -6.04
C LYS A 5 11.81 12.20 -6.14
N ALA A 6 12.76 11.30 -5.92
CA ALA A 6 12.54 9.86 -5.93
C ALA A 6 11.90 9.38 -4.63
N LYS A 7 10.98 8.44 -4.75
CA LYS A 7 10.37 7.79 -3.59
C LYS A 7 11.37 6.80 -2.98
N ILE A 8 11.71 6.98 -1.72
CA ILE A 8 12.59 6.08 -0.97
C ILE A 8 11.72 5.11 -0.17
N ILE A 9 11.94 3.81 -0.35
CA ILE A 9 11.32 2.76 0.47
C ILE A 9 12.41 2.24 1.41
N LEU A 10 12.19 2.40 2.71
CA LEU A 10 13.12 1.93 3.74
C LEU A 10 12.76 0.52 4.18
N VAL A 11 13.75 -0.36 4.16
CA VAL A 11 13.65 -1.75 4.61
C VAL A 11 14.69 -1.97 5.70
N PHE A 12 14.24 -2.34 6.90
CA PHE A 12 15.09 -2.62 8.04
C PHE A 12 15.11 -4.13 8.28
N TYR A 13 16.19 -4.78 7.85
CA TYR A 13 16.39 -6.22 8.04
C TYR A 13 17.26 -6.49 9.26
N ASP A 14 16.70 -7.15 10.27
CA ASP A 14 17.37 -7.42 11.55
C ASP A 14 17.96 -6.16 12.22
N VAL A 15 17.33 -5.02 11.95
CA VAL A 15 17.74 -3.70 12.45
C VAL A 15 16.55 -3.09 13.18
N THR A 16 16.74 -2.77 14.45
CA THR A 16 15.75 -2.06 15.26
C THR A 16 15.96 -0.55 15.18
N LEU A 17 14.95 0.23 15.56
CA LEU A 17 15.10 1.68 15.70
C LEU A 17 16.16 2.07 16.74
N ALA A 18 16.43 1.22 17.74
CA ALA A 18 17.49 1.46 18.72
C ALA A 18 18.89 1.41 18.08
N HIS A 19 19.10 0.48 17.14
CA HIS A 19 20.33 0.39 16.35
C HIS A 19 20.52 1.65 15.50
N LEU A 20 19.46 2.14 14.82
CA LEU A 20 19.53 3.36 13.98
C LEU A 20 19.74 4.64 14.79
N ARG A 21 19.22 4.68 16.02
CA ARG A 21 19.43 5.80 16.96
C ARG A 21 20.80 5.76 17.63
N LEU A 22 21.62 4.75 17.31
CA LEU A 22 22.95 4.51 17.87
C LEU A 22 22.91 4.35 19.40
N LYS A 23 21.83 3.76 19.92
CA LYS A 23 21.72 3.45 21.35
C LYS A 23 22.47 2.19 21.75
N ASN A 24 22.55 1.22 20.83
CA ASN A 24 23.19 -0.08 21.01
C ASN A 24 23.44 -0.75 19.64
N GLY A 25 24.11 -1.90 19.68
CA GLY A 25 24.31 -2.78 18.51
C GLY A 25 25.46 -2.36 17.60
N GLY A 26 25.67 -3.15 16.55
CA GLY A 26 26.87 -3.08 15.72
C GLY A 26 27.13 -1.72 15.07
N TYR A 27 26.09 -0.94 14.73
CA TYR A 27 26.27 0.42 14.23
C TYR A 27 26.97 1.30 15.27
N ALA A 28 26.49 1.33 16.52
CA ALA A 28 27.08 2.15 17.57
C ALA A 28 28.57 1.80 17.80
N ASP A 29 28.89 0.50 17.85
CA ASP A 29 30.26 0.02 18.03
C ASP A 29 31.16 0.39 16.84
N SER A 30 30.65 0.28 15.61
CA SER A 30 31.37 0.68 14.40
C SER A 30 31.63 2.19 14.35
N PHE A 31 30.65 3.01 14.75
CA PHE A 31 30.81 4.46 14.84
C PHE A 31 31.87 4.85 15.88
N ALA A 32 31.87 4.22 17.06
CA ALA A 32 32.86 4.47 18.10
C ALA A 32 34.28 4.11 17.62
N LYS A 33 34.46 2.92 17.03
CA LYS A 33 35.76 2.49 16.46
C LYS A 33 36.26 3.40 15.33
N TYR A 34 35.36 4.04 14.59
CA TYR A 34 35.73 4.98 13.54
C TYR A 34 36.17 6.34 14.14
N GLU A 35 35.49 6.78 15.20
CA GLU A 35 35.81 7.99 15.96
C GLU A 35 37.19 7.90 16.61
N ASP A 36 37.52 6.74 17.21
CA ASP A 36 38.83 6.47 17.82
C ASP A 36 40.00 6.55 16.82
N LYS A 37 39.72 6.33 15.52
CA LYS A 37 40.73 6.44 14.45
C LYS A 37 40.98 7.89 14.02
N GLY A 38 40.28 8.86 14.58
CA GLY A 38 40.48 10.30 14.36
C GLY A 38 40.18 10.77 12.95
N ARG A 39 39.41 10.02 12.16
CA ARG A 39 39.13 10.35 10.75
C ARG A 39 37.82 11.13 10.63
N ASN A 40 37.90 12.30 9.99
CA ASN A 40 36.77 13.11 9.48
C ASN A 40 35.53 13.18 10.39
N LEU A 41 35.68 13.82 11.55
CA LEU A 41 34.62 13.95 12.57
C LEU A 41 33.36 14.67 12.05
N ALA A 42 33.51 15.63 11.13
CA ALA A 42 32.37 16.34 10.55
C ALA A 42 31.47 15.41 9.73
N GLN A 43 32.06 14.60 8.85
CA GLN A 43 31.34 13.60 8.07
C GLN A 43 30.72 12.52 8.97
N LEU A 44 31.44 12.11 10.02
CA LEU A 44 30.93 11.15 10.99
C LEU A 44 29.64 11.66 11.65
N GLN A 45 29.63 12.91 12.06
CA GLN A 45 28.47 13.54 12.68
C GLN A 45 27.28 13.61 11.71
N GLU A 46 27.51 13.97 10.45
CA GLU A 46 26.49 13.99 9.40
C GLU A 46 25.84 12.61 9.20
N TRP A 47 26.64 11.54 9.20
CA TRP A 47 26.14 10.17 9.10
C TRP A 47 25.33 9.75 10.33
N LYS A 48 25.80 10.09 11.55
CA LYS A 48 25.08 9.82 12.80
C LYS A 48 23.71 10.52 12.80
N GLU A 49 23.64 11.76 12.36
CA GLU A 49 22.39 12.53 12.26
C GLU A 49 21.45 12.00 11.17
N SER A 50 22.01 11.58 10.04
CA SER A 50 21.24 10.97 8.95
C SER A 50 20.59 9.65 9.36
N LEU A 51 21.31 8.77 10.06
CA LEU A 51 20.76 7.51 10.60
C LEU A 51 19.65 7.76 11.63
N LYS A 52 19.86 8.72 12.54
CA LYS A 52 18.81 9.14 13.49
C LYS A 52 17.58 9.66 12.76
N SER A 53 17.75 10.44 11.70
CA SER A 53 16.66 10.94 10.87
C SER A 53 15.89 9.82 10.17
N ILE A 54 16.60 8.81 9.65
CA ILE A 54 15.99 7.61 9.03
C ILE A 54 15.13 6.85 10.04
N SER A 55 15.52 6.80 11.33
CA SER A 55 14.72 6.16 12.38
C SER A 55 13.35 6.82 12.66
N LEU A 56 13.12 8.02 12.12
CA LEU A 56 11.84 8.74 12.22
C LEU A 56 10.93 8.48 11.01
N ILE A 57 11.46 7.93 9.93
CA ILE A 57 10.72 7.64 8.71
C ILE A 57 10.10 6.24 8.86
N LYS A 58 8.81 6.12 8.53
CA LYS A 58 8.12 4.82 8.52
C LYS A 58 8.74 3.91 7.45
N GLY A 59 9.29 2.77 7.88
CA GLY A 59 9.84 1.73 7.01
C GLY A 59 9.26 0.36 7.31
N TYR A 60 9.69 -0.64 6.54
CA TYR A 60 9.30 -2.03 6.75
C TYR A 60 10.33 -2.71 7.65
N GLU A 61 9.95 -3.02 8.89
CA GLU A 61 10.76 -3.81 9.81
C GLU A 61 10.55 -5.31 9.54
N ILE A 62 11.63 -6.01 9.20
CA ILE A 62 11.60 -7.42 8.82
C ILE A 62 12.55 -8.19 9.74
N ASN A 63 11.98 -9.08 10.56
CA ASN A 63 12.70 -9.90 11.54
C ASN A 63 12.75 -11.40 11.15
N LYS A 64 12.32 -11.75 9.93
CA LYS A 64 12.14 -13.15 9.49
C LYS A 64 13.25 -13.64 8.56
N SER A 65 13.29 -14.95 8.30
CA SER A 65 14.26 -15.64 7.43
C SER A 65 14.42 -14.99 6.04
N GLN A 66 15.62 -15.13 5.45
CA GLN A 66 16.02 -14.48 4.18
C GLN A 66 15.08 -14.73 2.98
N ASP A 67 14.44 -15.91 2.85
CA ASP A 67 13.48 -16.14 1.74
C ASP A 67 12.17 -15.34 1.90
N ARG A 68 11.74 -15.07 3.14
CA ARG A 68 10.57 -14.21 3.40
C ARG A 68 10.89 -12.74 3.15
N LEU A 69 12.14 -12.33 3.35
CA LEU A 69 12.61 -10.96 3.12
C LEU A 69 12.39 -10.53 1.67
N CYS A 70 12.89 -11.28 0.69
CA CYS A 70 12.75 -10.91 -0.72
C CYS A 70 11.28 -10.78 -1.12
N LYS A 71 10.43 -11.72 -0.69
CA LYS A 71 8.99 -11.69 -0.99
C LYS A 71 8.29 -10.48 -0.36
N GLU A 72 8.56 -10.15 0.90
CA GLU A 72 7.95 -9.00 1.57
C GLU A 72 8.41 -7.66 0.96
N VAL A 73 9.71 -7.53 0.61
CA VAL A 73 10.25 -6.33 -0.05
C VAL A 73 9.67 -6.17 -1.46
N VAL A 74 9.66 -7.23 -2.26
CA VAL A 74 9.07 -7.20 -3.61
C VAL A 74 7.58 -6.86 -3.53
N ARG A 75 6.83 -7.44 -2.59
CA ARG A 75 5.42 -7.10 -2.39
C ARG A 75 5.21 -5.63 -1.99
N ALA A 76 6.04 -5.11 -1.08
CA ALA A 76 5.99 -3.70 -0.69
C ALA A 76 6.30 -2.77 -1.87
N MET A 77 7.32 -3.08 -2.67
CA MET A 77 7.66 -2.32 -3.88
C MET A 77 6.53 -2.36 -4.90
N LEU A 78 6.00 -3.55 -5.23
CA LEU A 78 4.89 -3.71 -6.17
C LEU A 78 3.66 -2.91 -5.72
N LYS A 79 3.31 -2.95 -4.43
CA LYS A 79 2.20 -2.17 -3.87
C LYS A 79 2.41 -0.67 -4.03
N GLU A 80 3.61 -0.17 -3.74
CA GLU A 80 3.93 1.25 -3.90
C GLU A 80 3.99 1.69 -5.37
N MET A 81 4.39 0.80 -6.29
CA MET A 81 4.36 1.04 -7.73
C MET A 81 2.94 0.99 -8.31
N GLN A 82 2.08 0.08 -7.84
CA GLN A 82 0.68 -0.01 -8.26
C GLN A 82 -0.11 1.23 -7.88
N LYS A 83 0.17 1.85 -6.72
CA LYS A 83 -0.39 3.16 -6.36
C LYS A 83 -0.05 4.27 -7.36
N GLN A 84 1.02 4.10 -8.13
CA GLN A 84 1.48 5.05 -9.14
C GLN A 84 1.04 4.69 -10.56
N LYS A 85 0.39 3.54 -10.78
CA LYS A 85 -0.08 3.18 -12.13
C LYS A 85 -1.26 4.08 -12.56
N PRO A 86 -1.26 4.61 -13.79
CA PRO A 86 -2.29 5.51 -14.30
C PRO A 86 -3.62 4.82 -14.68
N ASN A 87 -3.76 3.51 -14.47
CA ASN A 87 -4.98 2.76 -14.82
C ASN A 87 -6.11 2.99 -13.79
N ASN A 88 -6.24 4.21 -13.28
CA ASN A 88 -7.36 4.57 -12.43
C ASN A 88 -8.63 4.59 -13.29
N ILE A 89 -9.72 4.11 -12.71
CA ILE A 89 -11.03 4.24 -13.34
C ILE A 89 -11.39 5.72 -13.35
N ASP A 90 -11.88 6.23 -14.48
CA ASP A 90 -12.39 7.59 -14.57
C ASP A 90 -13.58 7.77 -13.60
N VAL A 91 -13.36 8.59 -12.58
CA VAL A 91 -14.30 8.80 -11.46
C VAL A 91 -15.35 9.82 -11.85
N ALA A 92 -14.91 11.05 -12.09
CA ALA A 92 -15.71 12.18 -12.54
C ALA A 92 -14.79 13.32 -13.00
N LYS A 93 -15.30 14.20 -13.86
CA LYS A 93 -14.55 15.39 -14.31
C LYS A 93 -14.26 16.39 -13.18
N TYR A 94 -15.22 16.59 -12.28
CA TYR A 94 -15.13 17.53 -11.16
C TYR A 94 -15.77 16.94 -9.89
N PRO A 95 -15.14 15.93 -9.26
CA PRO A 95 -15.66 15.37 -8.02
C PRO A 95 -15.54 16.37 -6.87
N VAL A 96 -16.60 16.54 -6.10
CA VAL A 96 -16.62 17.37 -4.87
C VAL A 96 -17.14 16.51 -3.72
N GLY A 97 -16.54 16.63 -2.53
CA GLY A 97 -16.99 15.95 -1.32
C GLY A 97 -16.67 14.45 -1.23
N LEU A 98 -15.99 13.86 -2.21
CA LEU A 98 -15.64 12.43 -2.18
C LEU A 98 -14.71 12.07 -1.02
N ASP A 99 -13.79 12.97 -0.64
CA ASP A 99 -12.86 12.71 0.46
C ASP A 99 -13.55 12.46 1.81
N GLU A 100 -14.65 13.15 2.06
CA GLU A 100 -15.42 12.98 3.30
C GLU A 100 -16.14 11.64 3.31
N LEU A 101 -16.76 11.26 2.19
CA LEU A 101 -17.44 9.97 2.02
C LEU A 101 -16.46 8.79 2.11
N VAL A 102 -15.26 8.92 1.53
CA VAL A 102 -14.21 7.90 1.66
C VAL A 102 -13.79 7.74 3.12
N LYS A 103 -13.57 8.85 3.84
CA LYS A 103 -13.22 8.80 5.27
C LYS A 103 -14.32 8.16 6.10
N GLU A 104 -15.58 8.42 5.78
CA GLU A 104 -16.72 7.79 6.46
C GLU A 104 -16.73 6.27 6.25
N TYR A 105 -16.54 5.82 5.01
CA TYR A 105 -16.38 4.39 4.69
C TYR A 105 -15.23 3.75 5.48
N GLU A 106 -14.05 4.38 5.51
CA GLU A 106 -12.88 3.85 6.21
C GLU A 106 -13.16 3.68 7.71
N ARG A 107 -13.78 4.68 8.34
CA ARG A 107 -14.18 4.58 9.75
C ARG A 107 -15.18 3.45 9.99
N HIS A 108 -16.08 3.18 9.05
CA HIS A 108 -17.06 2.10 9.18
C HIS A 108 -16.37 0.74 9.14
N CYS A 109 -15.52 0.52 8.13
CA CYS A 109 -14.77 -0.72 7.98
C CYS A 109 -13.79 -0.97 9.13
N ASP A 110 -13.18 0.07 9.70
CA ASP A 110 -12.24 -0.08 10.82
C ASP A 110 -12.93 -0.44 12.15
N LYS A 111 -14.13 0.09 12.41
CA LYS A 111 -14.95 -0.31 13.58
C LYS A 111 -15.33 -1.79 13.55
N ASP A 112 -15.47 -2.36 12.36
CA ASP A 112 -15.80 -3.78 12.19
C ASP A 112 -14.58 -4.69 12.42
N LYS A 113 -13.36 -4.20 12.16
CA LYS A 113 -12.11 -4.97 12.41
C LYS A 113 -11.81 -5.15 13.90
N GLU A 114 -12.24 -4.25 14.76
CA GLU A 114 -12.11 -4.39 16.22
C GLU A 114 -13.07 -5.46 16.78
N LYS A 115 -14.13 -5.80 16.04
CA LYS A 115 -15.16 -6.76 16.47
C LYS A 115 -15.03 -8.15 15.83
N LYS A 116 -14.22 -8.32 14.79
CA LYS A 116 -14.14 -9.57 14.01
C LYS A 116 -12.71 -10.02 13.75
N MET A 117 -12.47 -11.33 13.78
CA MET A 117 -11.22 -11.95 13.33
C MET A 117 -10.89 -11.47 11.91
N LYS A 118 -9.59 -11.22 11.66
CA LYS A 118 -9.01 -10.63 10.43
C LYS A 118 -9.29 -11.36 9.09
N THR A 119 -10.17 -12.37 9.07
CA THR A 119 -10.34 -13.32 7.96
C THR A 119 -11.77 -13.40 7.40
N GLU A 120 -12.73 -12.60 7.86
CA GLU A 120 -14.08 -12.62 7.29
C GLU A 120 -14.21 -11.73 6.03
N VAL A 121 -14.94 -12.25 5.03
CA VAL A 121 -15.34 -11.51 3.82
C VAL A 121 -16.29 -10.38 4.22
N GLN A 122 -16.01 -9.15 3.80
CA GLN A 122 -16.86 -7.99 4.04
C GLN A 122 -17.61 -7.62 2.75
N ILE A 123 -18.93 -7.46 2.87
CA ILE A 123 -19.80 -6.98 1.79
C ILE A 123 -20.31 -5.60 2.21
N VAL A 124 -20.09 -4.60 1.37
CA VAL A 124 -20.54 -3.22 1.61
C VAL A 124 -21.53 -2.81 0.53
N GLY A 125 -22.72 -2.38 0.95
CA GLY A 125 -23.75 -1.84 0.06
C GLY A 125 -23.77 -0.31 0.08
N ILE A 126 -23.69 0.31 -1.09
CA ILE A 126 -23.89 1.76 -1.27
C ILE A 126 -25.27 1.98 -1.90
N PHE A 127 -26.20 2.57 -1.14
CA PHE A 127 -27.59 2.77 -1.57
C PHE A 127 -28.00 4.25 -1.45
N GLY A 128 -29.11 4.60 -2.09
CA GLY A 128 -29.59 5.99 -2.16
C GLY A 128 -30.24 6.32 -3.50
N MET A 129 -30.78 7.54 -3.62
CA MET A 129 -31.50 8.00 -4.81
C MET A 129 -30.65 7.95 -6.10
N GLY A 130 -31.33 7.88 -7.24
CA GLY A 130 -30.68 8.05 -8.55
C GLY A 130 -29.92 9.37 -8.63
N GLY A 131 -28.78 9.39 -9.33
CA GLY A 131 -27.97 10.61 -9.47
C GLY A 131 -27.09 11.00 -8.26
N ALA A 132 -27.25 10.36 -7.09
CA ALA A 132 -26.50 10.70 -5.88
C ALA A 132 -24.99 10.37 -5.91
N GLY A 133 -24.43 9.91 -7.04
CA GLY A 133 -23.00 9.64 -7.15
C GLY A 133 -22.53 8.31 -6.53
N LYS A 134 -23.41 7.34 -6.28
CA LYS A 134 -23.05 6.03 -5.69
C LYS A 134 -21.94 5.30 -6.46
N THR A 135 -22.09 5.20 -7.78
CA THR A 135 -21.08 4.59 -8.67
C THR A 135 -19.78 5.39 -8.65
N THR A 136 -19.87 6.73 -8.57
CA THR A 136 -18.70 7.61 -8.45
C THR A 136 -17.91 7.32 -7.17
N LEU A 137 -18.58 7.18 -6.03
CA LEU A 137 -17.95 6.80 -4.77
C LEU A 137 -17.31 5.41 -4.86
N ALA A 138 -17.99 4.42 -5.45
CA ALA A 138 -17.45 3.07 -5.63
C ALA A 138 -16.16 3.07 -6.47
N LYS A 139 -16.11 3.86 -7.55
CA LYS A 139 -14.90 4.01 -8.39
C LYS A 139 -13.74 4.63 -7.61
N GLU A 140 -14.01 5.69 -6.84
CA GLU A 140 -12.98 6.35 -6.03
C GLU A 140 -12.42 5.41 -4.95
N LEU A 141 -13.30 4.70 -4.24
CA LEU A 141 -12.91 3.69 -3.25
C LEU A 141 -12.06 2.60 -3.89
N PHE A 142 -12.46 2.09 -5.05
CA PHE A 142 -11.69 1.10 -5.79
C PHE A 142 -10.29 1.61 -6.14
N ASN A 143 -10.17 2.81 -6.71
CA ASN A 143 -8.88 3.40 -7.06
C ASN A 143 -7.95 3.54 -5.84
N ARG A 144 -8.48 3.96 -4.69
CA ARG A 144 -7.69 4.12 -3.44
C ARG A 144 -7.30 2.79 -2.82
N LYS A 145 -8.22 1.83 -2.78
CA LYS A 145 -8.10 0.60 -1.98
C LYS A 145 -7.56 -0.60 -2.73
N ARG A 146 -7.67 -0.66 -4.06
CA ARG A 146 -7.27 -1.85 -4.85
C ARG A 146 -5.85 -2.36 -4.54
N SER A 147 -4.89 -1.44 -4.36
CA SER A 147 -3.50 -1.77 -4.04
C SER A 147 -3.31 -2.38 -2.64
N GLU A 148 -4.33 -2.32 -1.79
CA GLU A 148 -4.30 -2.94 -0.47
C GLU A 148 -4.54 -4.44 -0.51
N TYR A 149 -5.09 -4.96 -1.61
CA TYR A 149 -5.44 -6.37 -1.81
C TYR A 149 -4.48 -7.04 -2.81
N ASP A 150 -4.38 -8.37 -2.75
CA ASP A 150 -3.53 -9.16 -3.67
C ASP A 150 -4.09 -9.18 -5.12
N GLY A 151 -5.42 -9.02 -5.26
CA GLY A 151 -6.11 -8.93 -6.54
C GLY A 151 -7.35 -8.04 -6.42
N SER A 152 -7.75 -7.39 -7.53
CA SER A 152 -8.89 -6.45 -7.53
C SER A 152 -9.55 -6.39 -8.89
N CYS A 153 -10.88 -6.40 -8.93
CA CYS A 153 -11.67 -6.26 -10.15
C CYS A 153 -12.79 -5.22 -9.96
N PHE A 154 -13.08 -4.46 -11.03
CA PHE A 154 -14.24 -3.57 -11.06
C PHE A 154 -15.14 -3.92 -12.24
N LEU A 155 -16.37 -4.36 -11.91
CA LEU A 155 -17.41 -4.72 -12.86
C LEU A 155 -18.46 -3.61 -12.89
N LEU A 156 -18.69 -3.06 -14.08
CA LEU A 156 -19.76 -2.11 -14.35
C LEU A 156 -20.93 -2.82 -15.03
N ASP A 157 -22.11 -2.22 -14.94
CA ASP A 157 -23.27 -2.56 -15.76
C ASP A 157 -23.65 -4.06 -15.72
N VAL A 158 -23.48 -4.68 -14.54
CA VAL A 158 -23.73 -6.11 -14.32
C VAL A 158 -25.18 -6.47 -14.64
N ARG A 159 -26.12 -5.56 -14.34
CA ARG A 159 -27.53 -5.72 -14.65
C ARG A 159 -27.76 -5.73 -16.16
N GLU A 160 -27.20 -4.78 -16.89
CA GLU A 160 -27.30 -4.71 -18.35
C GLU A 160 -26.68 -5.95 -19.02
N ALA A 161 -25.49 -6.37 -18.59
CA ALA A 161 -24.84 -7.58 -19.09
C ALA A 161 -25.68 -8.83 -18.86
N SER A 162 -26.33 -8.93 -17.69
CA SER A 162 -27.27 -10.03 -17.40
C SER A 162 -28.44 -10.07 -18.37
N LEU A 163 -29.01 -8.92 -18.72
CA LEU A 163 -30.14 -8.84 -19.65
C LEU A 163 -29.74 -9.21 -21.09
N LYS A 164 -28.47 -9.01 -21.44
CA LYS A 164 -27.92 -9.34 -22.77
C LYS A 164 -27.36 -10.76 -22.88
N GLY A 165 -27.34 -11.53 -21.79
CA GLY A 165 -26.70 -12.85 -21.76
C GLY A 165 -25.17 -12.80 -21.75
N GLU A 166 -24.58 -11.66 -21.38
CA GLU A 166 -23.13 -11.40 -21.39
C GLU A 166 -22.44 -11.69 -20.04
N LEU A 167 -23.15 -12.33 -19.08
CA LEU A 167 -22.57 -12.73 -17.79
C LEU A 167 -21.29 -13.57 -17.90
N PRO A 168 -21.16 -14.53 -18.83
CA PRO A 168 -19.92 -15.28 -18.99
C PRO A 168 -18.71 -14.36 -19.29
N SER A 169 -18.92 -13.27 -20.03
CA SER A 169 -17.87 -12.27 -20.28
C SER A 169 -17.43 -11.57 -18.99
N LEU A 170 -18.37 -11.19 -18.12
CA LEU A 170 -18.05 -10.56 -16.83
C LEU A 170 -17.34 -11.53 -15.87
N GLN A 171 -17.73 -12.81 -15.87
CA GLN A 171 -17.04 -13.84 -15.09
C GLN A 171 -15.59 -14.03 -15.56
N ASN A 172 -15.37 -14.11 -16.87
CA ASN A 172 -14.03 -14.20 -17.43
C ASN A 172 -13.18 -12.98 -17.10
N LYS A 173 -13.77 -11.78 -17.14
CA LYS A 173 -13.10 -10.55 -16.71
C LYS A 173 -12.73 -10.60 -15.22
N LEU A 174 -13.64 -11.03 -14.36
CA LEU A 174 -13.40 -11.16 -12.92
C LEU A 174 -12.22 -12.09 -12.64
N LEU A 175 -12.20 -13.28 -13.25
CA LEU A 175 -11.12 -14.24 -13.10
C LEU A 175 -9.79 -13.67 -13.58
N LYS A 176 -9.77 -13.07 -14.77
CA LYS A 176 -8.56 -12.45 -15.34
C LYS A 176 -7.99 -11.34 -14.45
N ASP A 177 -8.84 -10.46 -13.95
CA ASP A 177 -8.43 -9.33 -13.11
C ASP A 177 -7.96 -9.78 -11.70
N LEU A 178 -8.52 -10.87 -11.16
CA LEU A 178 -8.16 -11.38 -9.84
C LEU A 178 -6.92 -12.29 -9.85
N LEU A 179 -6.76 -13.10 -10.88
CA LEU A 179 -5.68 -14.10 -10.96
C LEU A 179 -4.38 -13.51 -11.54
N ASN A 180 -4.41 -12.31 -12.15
CA ASN A 180 -3.29 -11.75 -12.93
C ASN A 180 -2.76 -12.74 -13.99
N GLU A 181 -3.61 -13.66 -14.45
CA GLU A 181 -3.25 -14.65 -15.47
C GLU A 181 -3.38 -13.99 -16.85
N GLU A 182 -2.23 -13.70 -17.46
CA GLU A 182 -2.16 -13.46 -18.89
C GLU A 182 -2.48 -14.76 -19.62
N ASN A 183 -3.74 -14.92 -20.02
CA ASN A 183 -4.21 -15.86 -21.04
C ASN A 183 -3.91 -17.34 -20.78
N GLU A 184 -4.73 -18.01 -19.96
CA GLU A 184 -5.19 -19.34 -20.36
C GLU A 184 -6.67 -19.23 -20.72
N LYS A 185 -6.98 -19.53 -21.99
CA LYS A 185 -8.35 -19.58 -22.48
C LYS A 185 -9.05 -20.74 -21.77
N PHE A 186 -10.11 -20.44 -21.02
CA PHE A 186 -11.15 -21.41 -20.71
C PHE A 186 -12.15 -21.47 -21.86
#